data_AF-A0A1F5SIK8-F1
#
_entry.id   AF-A0A1F5SIK8-F1
#
_cell.length_a   1.000
_cell.length_b   1.000
_cell.length_c   1.000
_cell.angle_alpha   90.00
_cell.angle_beta   90.00
_cell.angle_gamma   90.00
#
_symmetry.space_group_name_H-M   'P 1'
#
loop_
_entity.id
_entity.type
_entity.pdbx_description
1 polymer ?
#
loop_
_entity_poly.entity_id
_entity_poly.type
_entity_poly.pdbx_seq_one_letter_code
_entity_poly.pdbx_strand_id
1 'polypeptide(L)'
;MYPYLFWEGYGLNYERPQEGFVVSKDEVEEFLNEKLIKLGLIKKEADEFIEFWLPRMQEKNYYFITFVPQAEFDKLAPLAVSPKPDTVIRVFMDYEGLDEHREVEAQKIITPKRKGFVVTEWGGAMHK
;
A
#
# COMPACT_ATOMS: atom_id res chain seq x y z
N MET A 1 23.03 -0.15 -11.80
CA MET A 1 22.29 0.92 -11.10
C MET A 1 21.07 0.25 -10.49
N TYR A 2 20.95 0.24 -9.16
CA TYR A 2 19.77 -0.30 -8.50
C TYR A 2 18.77 0.86 -8.33
N PRO A 3 17.60 0.83 -8.98
CA PRO A 3 16.68 1.96 -9.02
C PRO A 3 15.94 2.21 -7.69
N TYR A 4 15.92 1.23 -6.78
CA TYR A 4 15.27 1.31 -5.48
C TYR A 4 15.96 0.35 -4.47
N LEU A 5 15.69 0.58 -3.18
CA LEU A 5 16.03 -0.36 -2.10
C LEU A 5 14.84 -1.31 -1.90
N PHE A 6 15.10 -2.62 -1.95
CA PHE A 6 14.12 -3.64 -1.61
C PHE A 6 14.43 -4.23 -0.23
N TRP A 7 13.42 -4.42 0.59
CA TRP A 7 13.54 -5.06 1.90
C TRP A 7 12.31 -5.91 2.23
N GLU A 8 12.52 -6.98 3.00
CA GLU A 8 11.48 -7.87 3.52
C GLU A 8 11.80 -8.28 4.97
N GLY A 9 10.79 -8.63 5.76
CA GLY A 9 10.97 -9.00 7.17
C GLY A 9 9.76 -9.74 7.74
N TYR A 10 9.93 -10.31 8.94
CA TYR A 10 8.82 -10.89 9.70
C TYR A 10 7.85 -9.76 10.12
N GLY A 11 6.54 -10.04 10.04
CA GLY A 11 5.48 -9.04 10.11
C GLY A 11 5.60 -8.05 11.27
N LEU A 12 5.32 -6.78 10.98
CA LEU A 12 5.18 -5.74 12.01
C LEU A 12 3.90 -6.01 12.81
N ASN A 13 3.97 -5.92 14.14
CA ASN A 13 2.77 -5.90 14.98
C ASN A 13 2.13 -4.51 14.90
N TYR A 14 1.24 -4.31 13.93
CA TYR A 14 0.35 -3.16 13.85
C TYR A 14 -1.10 -3.58 14.06
N GLU A 15 -1.91 -2.63 14.53
CA GLU A 15 -3.36 -2.78 14.50
C GLU A 15 -3.85 -2.55 13.07
N ARG A 16 -4.41 -3.61 12.48
CA ARG A 16 -4.98 -3.55 11.13
C ARG A 16 -6.24 -2.68 11.14
N PRO A 17 -6.36 -1.69 10.23
CA PRO A 17 -7.60 -0.95 10.09
C PRO A 17 -8.76 -1.87 9.69
N GLN A 18 -9.93 -1.67 10.30
CA GLN A 18 -11.16 -2.38 9.91
C GLN A 18 -11.84 -1.74 8.70
N GLU A 19 -11.60 -0.45 8.48
CA GLU A 19 -11.98 0.24 7.25
C GLU A 19 -11.07 -0.18 6.08
N GLY A 20 -11.62 -0.19 4.88
CA GLY A 20 -10.87 -0.57 3.68
C GLY A 20 -11.80 -0.75 2.50
N PHE A 21 -11.47 -1.73 1.66
CA PHE A 21 -12.17 -1.99 0.42
C PHE A 21 -12.24 -3.48 0.19
N VAL A 22 -13.42 -4.00 -0.17
CA VAL A 22 -13.55 -5.36 -0.67
C VAL A 22 -13.73 -5.26 -2.18
N VAL A 23 -12.81 -5.87 -2.91
CA VAL A 23 -12.77 -5.84 -4.38
C VAL A 23 -12.77 -7.26 -4.93
N SER A 24 -13.44 -7.47 -6.06
CA SER A 24 -13.34 -8.75 -6.76
C SER A 24 -11.93 -8.90 -7.34
N LYS A 25 -11.46 -10.16 -7.46
CA LYS A 25 -10.15 -10.49 -8.04
C LYS A 25 -9.90 -9.79 -9.37
N ASP A 26 -10.91 -9.75 -10.24
CA ASP A 26 -10.80 -9.19 -11.59
C ASP A 26 -10.72 -7.65 -11.60
N GLU A 27 -11.10 -6.99 -10.51
CA GLU A 27 -11.06 -5.53 -10.35
C GLU A 27 -9.85 -5.04 -9.54
N VAL A 28 -9.04 -5.94 -8.96
CA VAL A 28 -7.89 -5.58 -8.09
C VAL A 28 -6.92 -4.66 -8.82
N GLU A 29 -6.60 -4.93 -10.09
CA GLU A 29 -5.65 -4.13 -10.86
C GLU A 29 -6.15 -2.70 -11.07
N GLU A 30 -7.40 -2.53 -11.49
CA GLU A 30 -8.01 -1.20 -11.69
C GLU A 30 -8.08 -0.45 -10.36
N PHE A 31 -8.50 -1.14 -9.29
CA PHE A 31 -8.54 -0.60 -7.94
C PHE A 31 -7.17 -0.09 -7.50
N LEU A 32 -6.10 -0.89 -7.63
CA LEU A 32 -4.76 -0.48 -7.23
C LEU A 32 -4.28 0.71 -8.06
N ASN A 33 -4.50 0.71 -9.38
CA ASN A 33 -4.16 1.83 -10.24
C ASN A 33 -4.81 3.14 -9.75
N GLU A 34 -6.09 3.10 -9.36
CA GLU A 34 -6.79 4.28 -8.83
C GLU A 34 -6.26 4.69 -7.45
N LYS A 35 -6.18 3.76 -6.51
CA LYS A 35 -5.88 4.09 -5.10
C LYS A 35 -4.43 4.50 -4.89
N LEU A 36 -3.47 3.87 -5.57
CA LEU A 36 -2.05 4.20 -5.40
C LEU A 36 -1.74 5.63 -5.87
N ILE A 37 -2.36 6.07 -6.98
CA ILE A 37 -2.25 7.47 -7.42
C ILE A 37 -2.89 8.42 -6.40
N LYS A 38 -4.04 8.06 -5.83
CA LYS A 38 -4.66 8.84 -4.74
C LYS A 38 -3.82 8.86 -3.46
N LEU A 39 -3.03 7.84 -3.19
CA LEU A 39 -2.07 7.78 -2.09
C LEU A 39 -0.77 8.54 -2.39
N GLY A 40 -0.64 9.07 -3.61
CA GLY A 40 0.42 9.98 -4.00
C GLY A 40 1.55 9.33 -4.79
N LEU A 41 1.46 8.06 -5.16
CA LEU A 41 2.42 7.44 -6.08
C LEU A 41 2.26 8.03 -7.48
N ILE A 42 3.35 8.09 -8.23
CA ILE A 42 3.30 8.32 -9.68
C ILE A 42 3.11 7.00 -10.42
N LYS A 43 2.70 7.06 -11.70
CA LYS A 43 2.43 5.87 -12.52
C LYS A 43 3.53 4.81 -12.44
N LYS A 44 4.80 5.21 -12.57
CA LYS A 44 5.93 4.28 -12.48
C LYS A 44 6.00 3.55 -11.12
N GLU A 45 5.85 4.28 -10.01
CA GLU A 45 5.90 3.70 -8.66
C GLU A 45 4.70 2.78 -8.41
N ALA A 46 3.52 3.16 -8.92
CA ALA A 46 2.31 2.34 -8.84
C ALA A 46 2.44 1.05 -9.67
N ASP A 47 3.04 1.13 -10.86
CA ASP A 47 3.28 -0.04 -11.72
C ASP A 47 4.22 -1.05 -11.05
N GLU A 48 5.31 -0.57 -10.45
CA GLU A 48 6.25 -1.42 -9.69
C GLU A 48 5.55 -2.10 -8.49
N PHE A 49 4.67 -1.37 -7.80
CA PHE A 49 3.85 -1.94 -6.72
C PHE A 49 2.90 -3.03 -7.22
N ILE A 50 2.17 -2.75 -8.31
CA ILE A 50 1.19 -3.66 -8.90
C ILE A 50 1.88 -4.92 -9.42
N GLU A 51 2.99 -4.78 -10.14
CA GLU A 51 3.79 -5.91 -10.65
C GLU A 51 4.19 -6.86 -9.51
N PHE A 52 4.53 -6.33 -8.34
CA PHE A 52 4.86 -7.13 -7.18
C PHE A 52 3.63 -7.75 -6.50
N TRP A 53 2.58 -6.98 -6.20
CA TRP A 53 1.48 -7.43 -5.34
C TRP A 53 0.33 -8.12 -6.09
N LEU A 54 0.00 -7.71 -7.31
CA LEU A 54 -1.14 -8.24 -8.06
C LEU A 54 -1.08 -9.77 -8.27
N PRO A 55 0.07 -10.39 -8.63
CA PRO A 55 0.15 -11.85 -8.79
C PRO A 55 -0.17 -12.65 -7.52
N ARG A 56 -0.04 -12.02 -6.34
CA ARG A 56 -0.33 -12.64 -5.04
C ARG A 56 -1.81 -12.55 -4.67
N MET A 57 -2.58 -11.73 -5.39
CA MET A 57 -4.03 -11.56 -5.20
C MET A 57 -4.82 -12.27 -6.29
N GLN A 58 -4.50 -13.54 -6.56
CA GLN A 58 -5.16 -14.35 -7.61
C GLN A 58 -5.82 -15.64 -7.12
N GLU A 59 -5.64 -16.01 -5.86
CA GLU A 59 -6.11 -17.29 -5.28
C GLU A 59 -7.57 -17.26 -4.80
N LYS A 60 -8.12 -16.08 -4.48
CA LYS A 60 -9.44 -15.89 -3.87
C LYS A 60 -10.37 -15.08 -4.78
N ASN A 61 -11.68 -15.15 -4.52
CA ASN A 61 -12.69 -14.46 -5.31
C ASN A 61 -12.71 -12.95 -5.04
N TYR A 62 -12.49 -12.59 -3.78
CA TYR A 62 -12.46 -11.21 -3.32
C TYR A 62 -11.22 -10.97 -2.47
N TYR A 63 -10.85 -9.70 -2.33
CA TYR A 63 -9.75 -9.26 -1.49
C TYR A 63 -10.23 -8.08 -0.64
N PHE A 64 -10.09 -8.20 0.69
CA PHE A 64 -10.15 -7.05 1.55
C PHE A 64 -8.78 -6.38 1.55
N ILE A 65 -8.73 -5.12 1.15
CA ILE A 65 -7.52 -4.31 1.04
C ILE A 65 -7.70 -3.07 1.91
N THR A 66 -6.69 -2.79 2.74
CA THR A 66 -6.61 -1.58 3.56
C THR A 66 -5.19 -1.02 3.55
N PHE A 67 -5.03 0.25 3.86
CA PHE A 67 -3.73 0.91 3.94
C PHE A 67 -3.45 1.32 5.39
N VAL A 68 -2.30 0.92 5.92
CA VAL A 68 -1.92 1.25 7.29
C VAL A 68 -1.65 2.76 7.40
N PRO A 69 -2.26 3.46 8.37
CA PRO A 69 -2.02 4.89 8.57
C PRO A 69 -0.53 5.19 8.77
N GLN A 70 -0.03 6.21 8.08
CA GLN A 70 1.39 6.56 8.12
C GLN A 70 1.89 6.82 9.56
N ALA A 71 1.06 7.43 10.42
CA ALA A 71 1.43 7.70 11.81
C ALA A 71 1.70 6.43 12.63
N GLU A 72 1.01 5.33 12.33
CA GLU A 72 1.27 4.03 12.98
C GLU A 72 2.47 3.33 12.34
N PHE A 73 2.57 3.39 11.01
CA PHE A 73 3.69 2.79 10.29
C PHE A 73 5.04 3.44 10.67
N ASP A 74 5.08 4.76 10.85
CA ASP A 74 6.28 5.52 11.25
C ASP A 74 6.80 5.13 12.65
N LYS A 75 5.92 4.69 13.56
CA LYS A 75 6.32 4.20 14.89
C LYS A 75 7.00 2.84 14.81
N LEU A 76 6.54 1.99 13.90
CA LEU A 76 6.98 0.61 13.76
C LEU A 76 8.23 0.48 12.89
N ALA A 77 8.32 1.31 11.85
CA ALA A 77 9.45 1.37 10.93
C ALA A 77 9.90 2.83 10.74
N PRO A 78 10.66 3.40 11.69
CA PRO A 78 11.17 4.77 11.56
C PRO A 78 12.07 4.91 10.34
N LEU A 79 11.87 5.97 9.56
CA LEU A 79 12.65 6.26 8.36
C LEU A 79 13.47 7.54 8.54
N ALA A 80 14.78 7.44 8.32
CA ALA A 80 15.70 8.58 8.29
C ALA A 80 16.41 8.61 6.93
N VAL A 81 16.31 9.75 6.23
CA VAL A 81 16.93 9.95 4.91
C VAL A 81 17.82 11.19 4.93
N SER A 82 19.03 11.07 4.37
CA SER A 82 19.98 12.17 4.22
C SER A 82 20.48 12.23 2.76
N PRO A 83 20.39 13.38 2.06
CA PRO A 83 19.82 14.65 2.53
C PRO A 83 18.33 14.56 2.84
N LYS A 84 17.83 15.45 3.70
CA LYS A 84 16.43 15.43 4.12
C LYS A 84 15.51 15.69 2.92
N PRO A 85 14.53 14.81 2.64
CA PRO A 85 13.55 15.04 1.58
C PRO A 85 12.54 16.12 1.95
N ASP A 86 12.05 16.81 0.93
CA ASP A 86 10.96 17.79 1.04
C ASP A 86 9.61 17.11 1.23
N THR A 87 9.43 15.91 0.64
CA THR A 87 8.24 15.08 0.79
C THR A 87 8.61 13.62 0.99
N VAL A 88 7.96 12.95 1.94
CA VAL A 88 8.03 11.49 2.11
C VAL A 88 6.63 10.93 1.89
N ILE A 89 6.50 9.94 1.00
CA ILE A 89 5.25 9.21 0.73
C ILE A 89 5.49 7.75 1.06
N ARG A 90 4.71 7.20 2.00
CA ARG A 90 4.81 5.80 2.41
C ARG A 90 3.48 5.12 2.22
N VAL A 91 3.43 4.09 1.39
CA VAL A 91 2.23 3.27 1.17
C VAL A 91 2.49 1.87 1.72
N PHE A 92 1.76 1.50 2.76
CA PHE A 92 1.81 0.16 3.30
C PHE A 92 0.43 -0.49 3.20
N MET A 93 0.30 -1.44 2.28
CA MET A 93 -0.95 -2.16 2.03
C MET A 93 -1.03 -3.40 2.91
N ASP A 94 -2.17 -3.63 3.51
CA ASP A 94 -2.53 -4.90 4.13
C ASP A 94 -3.67 -5.50 3.31
N TYR A 95 -3.57 -6.78 2.98
CA TYR A 95 -4.68 -7.49 2.33
C TYR A 95 -4.93 -8.89 2.89
N GLU A 96 -6.17 -9.32 2.72
CA GLU A 96 -6.69 -10.65 3.08
C GLU A 96 -7.58 -11.14 1.93
N GLY A 97 -7.36 -12.38 1.49
CA GLY A 97 -8.22 -13.01 0.49
C GLY A 97 -9.51 -13.53 1.14
N LEU A 98 -10.64 -13.34 0.45
CA LEU A 98 -11.98 -13.69 0.91
C LEU A 98 -12.69 -14.60 -0.09
N ASP A 99 -13.44 -15.58 0.42
CA ASP A 99 -14.26 -16.47 -0.42
C ASP A 99 -15.55 -15.79 -0.91
N GLU A 100 -16.10 -14.89 -0.09
CA GLU A 100 -17.32 -14.13 -0.34
C GLU A 100 -17.12 -12.62 -0.09
N HIS A 101 -17.94 -11.80 -0.74
CA HIS A 101 -17.95 -10.36 -0.52
C HIS A 101 -18.50 -10.02 0.87
N ARG A 102 -17.93 -8.98 1.51
CA ARG A 102 -18.48 -8.39 2.74
C ARG A 102 -18.50 -6.86 2.64
N GLU A 103 -19.50 -6.24 3.24
CA GLU A 103 -19.54 -4.79 3.37
C GLU A 103 -18.55 -4.32 4.45
N VAL A 104 -17.82 -3.26 4.14
CA VAL A 104 -16.86 -2.62 5.05
C VAL A 104 -17.00 -1.10 4.93
N GLU A 105 -16.65 -0.39 6.01
CA GLU A 105 -16.52 1.07 5.92
C GLU A 105 -15.37 1.44 4.99
N ALA A 106 -15.63 2.34 4.05
CA ALA A 106 -14.62 2.76 3.09
C ALA A 106 -13.55 3.61 3.77
N GLN A 107 -12.30 3.17 3.67
CA GLN A 107 -11.17 3.93 4.21
C GLN A 107 -11.03 5.29 3.52
N LYS A 108 -10.82 6.35 4.31
CA LYS A 108 -10.60 7.70 3.79
C LYS A 108 -9.16 7.86 3.32
N ILE A 109 -8.98 8.18 2.04
CA ILE A 109 -7.66 8.47 1.46
C ILE A 109 -7.48 9.97 1.30
N ILE A 110 -6.38 10.48 1.83
CA ILE A 110 -5.96 11.88 1.68
C ILE A 110 -4.74 11.91 0.76
N THR A 111 -4.88 12.58 -0.39
CA THR A 111 -3.78 12.66 -1.36
C THR A 111 -2.70 13.63 -0.89
N PRO A 112 -1.44 13.17 -0.69
CA PRO A 112 -0.34 14.03 -0.30
C PRO A 112 0.09 14.93 -1.47
N LYS A 113 0.61 16.12 -1.16
CA LYS A 113 1.19 17.03 -2.16
C LYS A 113 2.66 16.70 -2.37
N ARG A 114 3.03 16.25 -3.57
CA ARG A 114 4.43 16.06 -3.98
C ARG A 114 5.11 17.42 -4.21
N LYS A 115 6.17 17.73 -3.46
CA LYS A 115 6.96 18.96 -3.62
C LYS A 115 8.45 18.69 -3.40
N GLY A 116 9.29 19.30 -4.23
CA GLY A 116 10.75 19.24 -4.09
C GLY A 116 11.34 17.84 -4.27
N PHE A 117 12.37 17.51 -3.51
CA PHE A 117 12.95 16.18 -3.43
C PHE A 117 11.99 15.22 -2.69
N VAL A 118 11.44 14.26 -3.43
CA VAL A 118 10.46 13.27 -2.92
C VAL A 118 11.12 11.91 -2.73
N VAL A 119 10.88 11.30 -1.57
CA VAL A 119 11.17 9.90 -1.31
C VAL A 119 9.86 9.14 -1.22
N THR A 120 9.76 8.05 -1.97
CA THR A 120 8.62 7.15 -1.94
C THR A 120 9.06 5.80 -1.40
N GLU A 121 8.32 5.27 -0.44
CA GLU A 121 8.41 3.89 0.00
C GLU A 121 7.05 3.23 -0.21
N TRP A 122 7.04 2.01 -0.73
CA TRP A 122 5.83 1.23 -0.84
C TRP A 122 6.10 -0.21 -0.44
N GLY A 123 5.09 -0.86 0.14
CA GLY A 123 5.19 -2.21 0.64
C GLY A 123 3.85 -2.73 1.11
N GLY A 124 3.86 -3.89 1.74
CA GLY A 124 2.64 -4.47 2.26
C GLY A 124 2.83 -5.75 3.05
N ALA A 125 1.74 -6.20 3.64
CA ALA A 125 1.64 -7.45 4.37
C ALA A 125 0.54 -8.32 3.76
N MET A 126 0.83 -9.62 3.72
CA MET A 126 -0.11 -10.66 3.31
C MET A 126 -0.54 -11.44 4.55
N HIS A 127 -1.84 -11.52 4.77
CA HIS A 127 -2.42 -12.49 5.71
C HIS A 127 -2.77 -13.77 4.96
N LYS A 128 -2.41 -14.92 5.55
CA LYS A 128 -2.73 -16.24 5.01
C LYS A 128 -4.11 -16.69 5.44
#